data_AF-A0A8J1YRP2-F1
#
_entry.id   AF-A0A8J1YRP2-F1
#
_cell.length_a   1.000
_cell.length_b   1.000
_cell.length_c   1.000
_cell.angle_alpha   90.00
_cell.angle_beta   90.00
_cell.angle_gamma   90.00
#
_symmetry.space_group_name_H-M   'P 1'
#
loop_
_entity.id
_entity.type
_entity.pdbx_description
1 polymer ?
#
loop_
_entity_poly.entity_id
_entity_poly.type
_entity_poly.pdbx_seq_one_letter_code
_entity_poly.pdbx_strand_id
1 'polypeptide(L)'
;MSNALRVPVSVLFFFRLNRLQETPTSSADRDLLRSSPQDSRGSFLPSNIAPRIARLRGNQNFLALAASGYYDGTIFHRNIKAFMIQGGDPNGTGKGGQSIWDRPFADEVRQTLRFNTRGIVAMANGGPDTNKSQFFITYAKQTSLDGKYSIFGKVIDGADSTLDLMEKVPVNEKSRPLVEVRLYN
;
A
#
# COMPACT_ATOMS: atom_id res chain seq x y z
N MET A 1 3.70 -30.55 3.48
CA MET A 1 2.81 -29.39 3.68
C MET A 1 3.70 -28.18 3.91
N SER A 2 3.59 -27.13 3.09
CA SER A 2 4.51 -25.97 3.17
C SER A 2 4.22 -25.14 4.43
N ASN A 3 5.23 -24.90 5.27
CA ASN A 3 5.17 -24.11 6.52
C ASN A 3 5.07 -22.59 6.28
N ALA A 4 4.61 -22.15 5.10
CA ALA A 4 4.56 -20.73 4.76
C ALA A 4 3.51 -19.98 5.60
N LEU A 5 3.88 -18.82 6.12
CA LEU A 5 2.94 -17.89 6.75
C LEU A 5 2.06 -17.27 5.66
N ARG A 6 0.76 -17.57 5.70
CA ARG A 6 -0.21 -17.04 4.73
C ARG A 6 -0.77 -15.71 5.23
N VAL A 7 -0.66 -14.69 4.39
CA VAL A 7 -1.19 -13.35 4.64
C VAL A 7 -2.26 -13.10 3.60
N PRO A 8 -3.53 -12.96 3.99
CA PRO A 8 -4.56 -12.67 3.03
C PRO A 8 -4.36 -11.26 2.49
N VAL A 9 -4.54 -11.09 1.20
CA VAL A 9 -4.53 -9.81 0.51
C VAL A 9 -5.57 -8.89 1.17
N SER A 10 -6.70 -9.43 1.65
CA SER A 10 -7.71 -8.73 2.46
C SER A 10 -7.16 -7.92 3.65
N VAL A 11 -6.09 -8.39 4.33
CA VAL A 11 -5.44 -7.68 5.45
C VAL A 11 -4.66 -6.44 4.99
N LEU A 12 -4.12 -6.46 3.77
CA LEU A 12 -3.60 -5.24 3.13
C LEU A 12 -4.71 -4.36 2.52
N PHE A 13 -5.86 -4.97 2.24
CA PHE A 13 -6.98 -4.41 1.49
C PHE A 13 -7.97 -3.62 2.31
N PHE A 14 -7.73 -3.44 3.61
CA PHE A 14 -8.52 -2.52 4.40
C PHE A 14 -8.15 -1.06 4.10
N PHE A 15 -8.36 -0.63 2.85
CA PHE A 15 -8.88 0.70 2.59
C PHE A 15 -10.38 0.64 2.79
N ARG A 16 -10.82 0.74 4.04
CA ARG A 16 -12.21 1.16 4.23
C ARG A 16 -12.28 2.60 3.72
N LEU A 17 -12.86 2.77 2.54
CA LEU A 17 -13.23 4.03 1.87
C LEU A 17 -14.00 5.04 2.76
N ASN A 18 -14.23 4.74 4.04
CA ASN A 18 -15.00 5.55 4.98
C ASN A 18 -14.20 6.14 6.14
N ARG A 19 -12.86 6.00 6.23
CA ARG A 19 -12.15 6.58 7.39
C ARG A 19 -10.69 6.98 7.20
N LEU A 20 -10.35 7.54 6.06
CA LEU A 20 -9.45 8.69 6.08
C LEU A 20 -10.34 9.90 5.82
N GLN A 21 -10.95 10.42 6.89
CA GLN A 21 -11.43 11.79 6.87
C GLN A 21 -10.19 12.67 6.69
N GLU A 22 -9.75 12.87 5.46
CA GLU A 22 -9.22 14.17 5.12
C GLU A 22 -10.41 15.10 5.27
N THR A 23 -10.58 15.70 6.46
CA THR A 23 -11.37 16.92 6.57
C THR A 23 -10.89 17.83 5.45
N PRO A 24 -11.74 18.34 4.54
CA PRO A 24 -11.28 19.18 3.45
C PRO A 24 -10.55 20.38 4.05
N THR A 25 -9.21 20.36 3.95
CA THR A 25 -8.30 21.29 4.61
C THR A 25 -8.09 22.55 3.78
N SER A 26 -8.45 22.52 2.49
CA SER A 26 -8.34 23.65 1.58
C SER A 26 -9.71 24.21 1.16
N SER A 27 -9.77 25.49 0.83
CA SER A 27 -10.97 26.13 0.27
C SER A 27 -11.43 25.45 -1.02
N ALA A 28 -10.47 25.07 -1.88
CA ALA A 28 -10.75 24.37 -3.13
C ALA A 28 -11.41 22.99 -2.92
N ASP A 29 -11.02 22.25 -1.89
CA ASP A 29 -11.65 20.95 -1.56
C ASP A 29 -13.09 21.15 -1.03
N ARG A 30 -13.35 22.25 -0.31
CA ARG A 30 -14.71 22.60 0.14
C ARG A 30 -15.60 23.05 -1.02
N ASP A 31 -15.04 23.75 -1.99
CA ASP A 31 -15.77 24.22 -3.17
C ASP A 31 -16.10 23.06 -4.13
N LEU A 32 -15.20 22.08 -4.28
CA LEU A 32 -15.48 20.82 -4.99
C LEU A 32 -16.56 19.98 -4.29
N LEU A 33 -16.60 19.99 -2.96
CA LEU A 33 -17.67 19.33 -2.20
C LEU A 33 -19.02 20.02 -2.46
N ARG A 34 -19.05 21.36 -2.43
CA ARG A 34 -20.26 22.16 -2.62
C ARG A 34 -20.82 22.11 -4.04
N SER A 35 -19.97 21.89 -5.05
CA SER A 35 -20.39 21.76 -6.45
C SER A 35 -20.79 20.35 -6.87
N SER A 36 -20.65 19.36 -5.98
CA SER A 36 -20.99 17.97 -6.27
C SER A 36 -22.51 17.74 -6.21
N PRO A 37 -23.11 17.06 -7.22
CA PRO A 37 -24.52 16.64 -7.18
C PRO A 37 -24.85 15.83 -5.93
N GLN A 38 -25.93 16.23 -5.26
CA GLN A 38 -26.50 15.53 -4.11
C GLN A 38 -27.62 14.61 -4.56
N ASP A 39 -27.81 13.49 -3.86
CA ASP A 39 -29.01 12.67 -4.02
C ASP A 39 -30.24 13.37 -3.41
N SER A 40 -31.41 12.79 -3.63
CA SER A 40 -32.69 13.32 -3.13
C SER A 40 -32.80 13.40 -1.60
N ARG A 41 -31.79 12.91 -0.86
CA ARG A 41 -31.67 12.98 0.61
C ARG A 41 -30.59 13.97 1.06
N GLY A 42 -30.02 14.75 0.14
CA GLY A 42 -28.96 15.72 0.42
C GLY A 42 -27.59 15.09 0.65
N SER A 43 -27.43 13.79 0.37
CA SER A 43 -26.15 13.09 0.51
C SER A 43 -25.36 13.15 -0.80
N PHE A 44 -24.07 13.46 -0.72
CA PHE A 44 -23.21 13.55 -1.90
C PHE A 44 -23.00 12.18 -2.55
N LEU A 45 -23.12 12.11 -3.87
CA LEU A 45 -22.94 10.85 -4.60
C LEU A 45 -21.48 10.33 -4.46
N PRO A 46 -21.27 9.03 -4.16
CA PRO A 46 -19.95 8.44 -3.93
C PRO A 46 -18.93 8.61 -5.07
N SER A 47 -19.40 8.86 -6.30
CA SER A 47 -18.55 9.03 -7.47
C SER A 47 -17.70 10.31 -7.45
N ASN A 48 -18.12 11.36 -6.72
CA ASN A 48 -17.41 12.64 -6.70
C ASN A 48 -16.49 12.82 -5.48
N ILE A 49 -16.65 12.00 -4.44
CA ILE A 49 -15.89 12.07 -3.18
C ILE A 49 -15.15 10.74 -2.92
N ALA A 50 -14.51 10.18 -3.95
CA ALA A 50 -13.48 9.18 -3.68
C ALA A 50 -12.35 9.86 -2.88
N PRO A 51 -11.90 9.29 -1.74
CA PRO A 51 -10.79 9.84 -0.96
C PRO A 51 -9.60 10.16 -1.86
N ARG A 52 -8.90 11.29 -1.64
CA ARG A 52 -7.79 11.70 -2.53
C ARG A 52 -6.69 10.63 -2.65
N ILE A 53 -6.61 9.68 -1.72
CA ILE A 53 -5.74 8.50 -1.77
C ILE A 53 -6.22 7.43 -2.75
N ALA A 54 -7.53 7.18 -2.86
CA ALA A 54 -8.10 6.24 -3.83
C ALA A 54 -7.87 6.67 -5.29
N ARG A 55 -7.59 7.97 -5.51
CA ARG A 55 -7.22 8.52 -6.82
C ARG A 55 -5.72 8.43 -7.14
N LEU A 56 -4.88 7.97 -6.21
CA LEU A 56 -3.46 7.77 -6.46
C LEU A 56 -3.28 6.60 -7.43
N ARG A 57 -2.43 6.77 -8.45
CA ARG A 57 -1.98 5.70 -9.34
C ARG A 57 -1.40 4.53 -8.57
N GLY A 58 -0.65 4.79 -7.49
CA GLY A 58 -0.17 3.71 -6.61
C GLY A 58 -1.30 2.82 -6.07
N ASN A 59 -2.40 3.45 -5.64
CA ASN A 59 -3.58 2.74 -5.13
C ASN A 59 -4.32 1.99 -6.26
N GLN A 60 -4.59 2.68 -7.38
CA GLN A 60 -5.25 2.09 -8.54
C GLN A 60 -4.50 0.88 -9.09
N ASN A 61 -3.18 1.00 -9.22
CA ASN A 61 -2.30 -0.07 -9.66
C ASN A 61 -2.37 -1.28 -8.72
N PHE A 62 -2.21 -1.04 -7.41
CA PHE A 62 -2.24 -2.11 -6.42
C PHE A 62 -3.59 -2.85 -6.41
N LEU A 63 -4.70 -2.11 -6.41
CA LEU A 63 -6.04 -2.69 -6.41
C LEU A 63 -6.31 -3.49 -7.69
N ALA A 64 -5.92 -2.98 -8.86
CA ALA A 64 -6.14 -3.67 -10.13
C ALA A 64 -5.29 -4.95 -10.24
N LEU A 65 -4.03 -4.92 -9.81
CA LEU A 65 -3.16 -6.10 -9.78
C LEU A 65 -3.68 -7.17 -8.81
N ALA A 66 -4.13 -6.79 -7.62
CA ALA A 66 -4.71 -7.76 -6.70
C ALA A 66 -6.02 -8.38 -7.23
N ALA A 67 -6.87 -7.56 -7.85
CA ALA A 67 -8.13 -8.03 -8.43
C ALA A 67 -7.90 -9.00 -9.61
N SER A 68 -6.78 -8.89 -10.31
CA SER A 68 -6.39 -9.85 -11.36
C SER A 68 -5.67 -11.11 -10.83
N GLY A 69 -5.52 -11.25 -9.51
CA GLY A 69 -4.77 -12.35 -8.90
C GLY A 69 -3.26 -12.25 -9.07
N TYR A 70 -2.73 -11.10 -9.52
CA TYR A 70 -1.29 -10.91 -9.79
C TYR A 70 -0.42 -11.12 -8.55
N TYR A 71 -0.95 -10.83 -7.36
CA TYR A 71 -0.25 -11.01 -6.09
C TYR A 71 -0.42 -12.41 -5.48
N ASP A 72 -1.26 -13.27 -6.04
CA ASP A 72 -1.53 -14.59 -5.48
C ASP A 72 -0.30 -15.49 -5.52
N GLY A 73 0.06 -16.04 -4.37
CA GLY A 73 1.26 -16.86 -4.19
C GLY A 73 2.57 -16.07 -4.16
N THR A 74 2.55 -14.75 -4.38
CA THR A 74 3.77 -13.92 -4.31
C THR A 74 4.30 -13.84 -2.88
N ILE A 75 5.62 -13.72 -2.75
CA ILE A 75 6.29 -13.71 -1.45
C ILE A 75 6.68 -12.29 -1.02
N PHE A 76 6.78 -12.08 0.28
CA PHE A 76 7.58 -11.00 0.84
C PHE A 76 9.05 -11.42 0.81
N HIS A 77 9.78 -10.90 -0.17
CA HIS A 77 11.15 -11.33 -0.45
C HIS A 77 12.21 -10.61 0.42
N ARG A 78 11.81 -9.59 1.18
CA ARG A 78 12.69 -8.84 2.09
C ARG A 78 11.93 -8.39 3.33
N ASN A 79 12.47 -8.65 4.52
CA ASN A 79 11.88 -8.36 5.81
C ASN A 79 12.96 -7.81 6.75
N ILE A 80 12.80 -6.58 7.24
CA ILE A 80 13.76 -5.93 8.14
C ILE A 80 13.00 -5.47 9.38
N LYS A 81 13.29 -6.13 10.50
CA LYS A 81 12.71 -5.84 11.81
C LYS A 81 12.85 -4.35 12.17
N ALA A 82 11.80 -3.78 12.74
CA ALA A 82 11.66 -2.36 13.08
C ALA A 82 11.73 -1.37 11.91
N PHE A 83 11.90 -1.84 10.67
CA PHE A 83 11.97 -1.01 9.47
C PHE A 83 10.76 -1.24 8.58
N MET A 84 10.77 -2.31 7.78
CA MET A 84 9.71 -2.59 6.80
C MET A 84 9.77 -4.05 6.31
N ILE A 85 8.70 -4.47 5.66
CA ILE A 85 8.64 -5.68 4.85
C ILE A 85 8.20 -5.35 3.43
N GLN A 86 8.85 -5.95 2.44
CA GLN A 86 8.71 -5.66 1.02
C GLN A 86 8.29 -6.90 0.23
N GLY A 87 7.33 -6.72 -0.67
CA GLY A 87 6.73 -7.77 -1.50
C GLY A 87 6.28 -7.23 -2.86
N GLY A 88 5.42 -7.98 -3.53
CA GLY A 88 4.84 -7.58 -4.82
C GLY A 88 5.74 -7.85 -6.05
N ASP A 89 6.74 -8.72 -5.91
CA ASP A 89 7.50 -9.28 -7.05
C ASP A 89 7.02 -10.72 -7.32
N PRO A 90 6.34 -10.99 -8.45
CA PRO A 90 5.92 -12.34 -8.82
C PRO A 90 7.06 -13.36 -8.92
N ASN A 91 8.26 -12.90 -9.28
CA ASN A 91 9.43 -13.76 -9.39
C ASN A 91 10.12 -13.98 -8.04
N GLY A 92 9.74 -13.22 -7.00
CA GLY A 92 10.33 -13.32 -5.66
C GLY A 92 11.82 -12.97 -5.57
N THR A 93 12.36 -12.29 -6.58
CA THR A 93 13.80 -11.95 -6.71
C THR A 93 14.17 -10.60 -6.11
N GLY A 94 13.19 -9.71 -5.96
CA GLY A 94 13.37 -8.29 -5.64
C GLY A 94 13.64 -7.39 -6.84
N LYS A 95 13.77 -7.94 -8.06
CA LYS A 95 14.05 -7.18 -9.29
C LYS A 95 12.89 -7.19 -10.29
N GLY A 96 11.92 -8.08 -10.11
CA GLY A 96 10.79 -8.23 -11.01
C GLY A 96 9.63 -7.31 -10.68
N GLY A 97 8.50 -7.57 -11.34
CA GLY A 97 7.27 -6.82 -11.18
C GLY A 97 7.00 -5.82 -12.31
N GLN A 98 5.73 -5.63 -12.61
CA GLN A 98 5.21 -4.75 -13.65
C GLN A 98 3.93 -4.08 -13.15
N SER A 99 3.69 -2.83 -13.54
CA SER A 99 2.42 -2.16 -13.21
C SER A 99 1.28 -2.74 -14.04
N ILE A 100 0.04 -2.43 -13.66
CA ILE A 100 -1.14 -2.77 -14.48
C ILE A 100 -1.11 -2.15 -15.88
N TRP A 101 -0.28 -1.12 -16.10
CA TRP A 101 -0.14 -0.43 -17.38
C TRP A 101 1.06 -0.90 -18.19
N ASP A 102 1.69 -2.00 -17.79
CA ASP A 102 2.86 -2.60 -18.44
C ASP A 102 4.11 -1.72 -18.52
N ARG A 103 4.14 -0.58 -17.80
CA ARG A 103 5.24 0.38 -17.78
C ARG A 103 5.43 1.00 -16.40
N PRO A 104 6.61 1.53 -16.06
CA PRO A 104 6.77 2.29 -14.82
C PRO A 104 5.85 3.52 -14.77
N PHE A 105 5.49 3.96 -13.57
CA PHE A 105 4.70 5.17 -13.38
C PHE A 105 5.31 6.12 -12.34
N ALA A 106 4.96 7.40 -12.49
CA ALA A 106 5.48 8.51 -11.70
C ALA A 106 5.17 8.39 -10.21
N ASP A 107 6.04 8.98 -9.39
CA ASP A 107 5.83 9.14 -7.97
C ASP A 107 4.72 10.17 -7.68
N GLU A 108 3.91 9.89 -6.67
CA GLU A 108 2.84 10.77 -6.21
C GLU A 108 3.07 11.18 -4.75
N VAL A 109 4.15 11.94 -4.53
CA VAL A 109 4.54 12.43 -3.21
C VAL A 109 3.61 13.56 -2.76
N ARG A 110 3.09 13.46 -1.54
CA ARG A 110 2.22 14.49 -0.94
C ARG A 110 2.74 14.97 0.40
N GLN A 111 2.58 16.26 0.68
CA GLN A 111 2.99 16.84 1.97
C GLN A 111 2.13 16.40 3.16
N THR A 112 0.97 15.80 2.93
CA THR A 112 0.09 15.31 3.99
C THR A 112 0.35 13.85 4.36
N LEU A 113 1.00 13.09 3.46
CA LEU A 113 1.28 11.66 3.67
C LEU A 113 2.70 11.48 4.18
N ARG A 114 2.84 10.86 5.35
CA ARG A 114 4.11 10.71 6.06
C ARG A 114 4.26 9.31 6.63
N PHE A 115 5.48 8.81 6.68
CA PHE A 115 5.86 7.59 7.39
C PHE A 115 5.94 7.83 8.90
N ASN A 116 4.85 8.30 9.50
CA ASN A 116 4.80 8.76 10.89
C ASN A 116 4.36 7.68 11.89
N THR A 117 3.84 6.55 11.39
CA THR A 117 3.24 5.48 12.20
C THR A 117 3.56 4.10 11.60
N ARG A 118 3.33 3.04 12.38
CA ARG A 118 3.36 1.64 11.90
C ARG A 118 2.25 1.41 10.86
N GLY A 119 2.53 0.52 9.91
CA GLY A 119 1.56 0.03 8.94
C GLY A 119 1.38 0.92 7.71
N ILE A 120 2.27 1.89 7.45
CA ILE A 120 2.17 2.71 6.24
C ILE A 120 2.58 1.88 5.02
N VAL A 121 1.77 1.94 3.96
CA VAL A 121 1.96 1.19 2.71
C VAL A 121 2.39 2.14 1.61
N ALA A 122 3.50 1.82 0.94
CA ALA A 122 4.07 2.64 -0.11
C ALA A 122 4.68 1.81 -1.24
N MET A 123 4.77 2.42 -2.42
CA MET A 123 5.41 1.79 -3.59
C MET A 123 6.92 1.68 -3.38
N ALA A 124 7.50 0.54 -3.73
CA ALA A 124 8.94 0.41 -3.89
C ALA A 124 9.34 0.83 -5.32
N ASN A 125 10.47 1.52 -5.44
CA ASN A 125 10.98 2.03 -6.72
C ASN A 125 12.50 1.81 -6.81
N GLY A 126 13.04 1.91 -8.03
CA GLY A 126 14.48 1.85 -8.34
C GLY A 126 15.12 3.23 -8.51
N GLY A 127 14.44 4.28 -8.05
CA GLY A 127 14.73 5.68 -8.35
C GLY A 127 13.44 6.46 -8.65
N PRO A 128 13.52 7.80 -8.82
CA PRO A 128 12.35 8.64 -9.08
C PRO A 128 11.53 8.13 -10.27
N ASP A 129 10.22 8.11 -10.13
CA ASP A 129 9.23 7.79 -11.19
C ASP A 129 9.33 6.38 -11.80
N THR A 130 9.84 5.41 -11.03
CA THR A 130 10.03 4.03 -11.50
C THR A 130 9.12 3.00 -10.81
N ASN A 131 7.94 3.43 -10.34
CA ASN A 131 7.01 2.53 -9.64
C ASN A 131 6.47 1.43 -10.57
N LYS A 132 6.38 0.21 -10.05
CA LYS A 132 5.84 -0.98 -10.75
C LYS A 132 4.80 -1.70 -9.88
N SER A 133 5.00 -2.98 -9.54
CA SER A 133 4.10 -3.74 -8.65
C SER A 133 4.62 -3.90 -7.22
N GLN A 134 5.91 -3.67 -6.99
CA GLN A 134 6.49 -3.89 -5.67
C GLN A 134 6.06 -2.79 -4.70
N PHE A 135 5.82 -3.19 -3.46
CA PHE A 135 5.42 -2.30 -2.38
C PHE A 135 6.06 -2.75 -1.06
N PHE A 136 6.02 -1.88 -0.06
CA PHE A 136 6.45 -2.21 1.28
C PHE A 136 5.48 -1.67 2.33
N ILE A 137 5.54 -2.27 3.52
CA ILE A 137 4.78 -1.88 4.72
C ILE A 137 5.78 -1.54 5.81
N THR A 138 5.67 -0.38 6.45
CA THR A 138 6.56 -0.01 7.55
C THR A 138 6.13 -0.64 8.87
N TYR A 139 7.11 -1.08 9.66
CA TYR A 139 6.89 -1.56 11.02
C TYR A 139 6.96 -0.46 12.08
N ALA A 140 7.56 0.68 11.76
CA ALA A 140 7.69 1.82 12.65
C ALA A 140 7.63 3.14 11.87
N LYS A 141 7.73 4.25 12.60
CA LYS A 141 7.93 5.59 12.02
C LYS A 141 9.27 5.62 11.26
N GLN A 142 9.25 6.07 10.00
CA GLN A 142 10.39 6.08 9.09
C GLN A 142 10.46 7.40 8.29
N THR A 143 10.66 8.52 8.98
CA THR A 143 10.65 9.86 8.37
C THR A 143 11.74 10.09 7.32
N SER A 144 12.80 9.28 7.32
CA SER A 144 13.86 9.32 6.29
C SER A 144 13.36 8.90 4.89
N LEU A 145 12.20 8.26 4.81
CA LEU A 145 11.53 7.84 3.58
C LEU A 145 10.54 8.89 3.05
N ASP A 146 10.20 9.90 3.86
CA ASP A 146 9.29 10.97 3.46
C ASP A 146 9.84 11.69 2.23
N GLY A 147 8.97 11.95 1.25
CA GLY A 147 9.36 12.63 0.01
C GLY A 147 10.02 11.74 -1.05
N LYS A 148 10.32 10.48 -0.74
CA LYS A 148 11.05 9.57 -1.66
C LYS A 148 10.20 8.44 -2.24
N TYR A 149 9.10 8.11 -1.57
CA TYR A 149 8.25 6.99 -1.93
C TYR A 149 6.78 7.41 -1.93
N SER A 150 6.03 6.86 -2.88
CA SER A 150 4.60 7.11 -3.03
C SER A 150 3.83 6.32 -1.97
N ILE A 151 3.44 7.00 -0.89
CA ILE A 151 2.51 6.45 0.11
C ILE A 151 1.13 6.39 -0.53
N PHE A 152 0.56 5.20 -0.59
CA PHE A 152 -0.78 5.00 -1.14
C PHE A 152 -1.74 4.35 -0.15
N GLY A 153 -1.27 3.98 1.06
CA GLY A 153 -2.11 3.31 2.06
C GLY A 153 -1.61 3.22 3.48
N LYS A 154 -2.48 2.63 4.31
CA LYS A 154 -2.17 2.24 5.69
C LYS A 154 -2.96 0.98 6.05
N VAL A 155 -2.31 0.04 6.71
CA VAL A 155 -2.95 -1.12 7.34
C VAL A 155 -3.80 -0.63 8.53
N ILE A 156 -5.11 -0.85 8.48
CA ILE A 156 -6.05 -0.43 9.54
C ILE A 156 -6.61 -1.59 10.38
N ASP A 157 -6.47 -2.82 9.90
CA ASP A 157 -6.80 -4.05 10.62
C ASP A 157 -5.63 -5.05 10.43
N GLY A 158 -5.22 -5.73 11.49
CA GLY A 158 -4.06 -6.63 11.47
C GLY A 158 -2.69 -5.96 11.71
N ALA A 159 -2.65 -4.67 12.05
CA ALA A 159 -1.40 -3.95 12.33
C ALA A 159 -0.67 -4.45 13.60
N ASP A 160 -1.43 -4.92 14.59
CA ASP A 160 -0.92 -5.41 15.89
C ASP A 160 -0.90 -6.95 15.96
N SER A 161 -1.35 -7.64 14.91
CA SER A 161 -1.39 -9.11 14.87
C SER A 161 -0.61 -9.66 13.69
N THR A 162 -1.09 -9.48 12.46
CA THR A 162 -0.46 -10.01 11.26
C THR A 162 0.91 -9.38 11.02
N LEU A 163 1.04 -8.05 11.11
CA LEU A 163 2.35 -7.39 10.95
C LEU A 163 3.34 -7.80 12.05
N ASP A 164 2.88 -8.01 13.28
CA ASP A 164 3.72 -8.48 14.39
C ASP A 164 4.27 -9.88 14.14
N LEU A 165 3.45 -10.78 13.58
CA LEU A 165 3.88 -12.11 13.19
C LEU A 165 4.88 -12.05 12.03
N MET A 166 4.60 -11.24 11.01
CA MET A 166 5.50 -11.04 9.86
C MET A 166 6.85 -10.46 10.29
N GLU A 167 6.86 -9.51 11.21
CA GLU A 167 8.08 -8.87 11.71
C GLU A 167 8.98 -9.83 12.51
N LYS A 168 8.39 -10.82 13.19
CA LYS A 168 9.12 -11.82 13.99
C LYS A 168 9.70 -12.97 13.16
N VAL A 169 9.36 -13.07 11.87
CA VAL A 169 9.86 -14.14 11.00
C VAL A 169 11.39 -14.04 10.87
N PRO A 170 12.15 -15.10 11.23
CA PRO A 170 13.60 -15.13 11.08
C PRO A 170 14.02 -14.91 9.62
N VAL A 171 15.12 -14.20 9.42
CA VAL A 171 15.66 -13.87 8.09
C VAL A 171 17.11 -14.34 7.95
N ASN A 172 17.56 -14.52 6.71
CA ASN A 172 18.97 -14.71 6.41
C ASN A 172 19.72 -13.37 6.40
N GLU A 173 21.04 -13.42 6.15
CA GLU A 173 21.92 -12.24 6.08
C GLU A 173 21.48 -11.16 5.07
N LYS A 174 20.75 -11.55 4.01
CA LYS A 174 20.21 -10.65 2.99
C LYS A 174 18.81 -10.13 3.35
N SER A 175 18.38 -10.30 4.60
CA SER A 175 17.05 -9.95 5.09
C SER A 175 15.90 -10.69 4.38
N ARG A 176 16.16 -11.85 3.77
CA ARG A 176 15.11 -12.70 3.18
C ARG A 176 14.53 -13.62 4.25
N PRO A 177 13.20 -13.70 4.42
CA PRO A 177 12.58 -14.65 5.35
C PRO A 177 13.04 -16.09 5.13
N LEU A 178 13.41 -16.78 6.22
CA LEU A 178 13.77 -18.22 6.20
C LEU A 178 12.54 -19.10 5.98
N VAL A 179 11.41 -18.65 6.48
CA VAL A 179 10.10 -19.21 6.20
C VAL A 179 9.36 -18.21 5.32
N GLU A 180 8.83 -18.69 4.20
CA GLU A 180 8.15 -17.82 3.25
C GLU A 180 6.90 -17.19 3.88
N VAL A 181 6.75 -15.89 3.66
CA VAL A 181 5.51 -15.16 3.93
C VAL A 181 4.86 -14.87 2.59
N ARG A 182 3.65 -15.39 2.37
CA ARG A 182 2.99 -15.41 1.05
C ARG A 182 1.67 -14.67 1.07
N LEU A 183 1.40 -13.95 0.00
CA LEU A 183 0.13 -13.29 -0.27
C LEU A 183 -0.85 -14.24 -0.94
N TYR A 184 -2.11 -14.21 -0.51
CA TYR A 184 -3.22 -14.96 -1.11
C TYR A 184 -4.50 -14.14 -1.06
N ASN A 185 -5.30 -14.14 -2.12
CA ASN A 185 -6.70 -13.73 -2.03
C ASN A 185 -7.55 -14.71 -1.20
#